data_AF-A0A382P0I1-F1
#
_entry.id   AF-A0A382P0I1-F1
#
_cell.length_a   1.000
_cell.length_b   1.000
_cell.length_c   1.000
_cell.angle_alpha   90.00
_cell.angle_beta   90.00
_cell.angle_gamma   90.00
#
_symmetry.space_group_name_H-M   'P 1'
#
loop_
_entity.id
_entity.type
_entity.pdbx_description
1 polymer ?
#
loop_
_entity_poly.entity_id
_entity_poly.type
_entity_poly.pdbx_seq_one_letter_code
_entity_poly.pdbx_strand_id
1 'polypeptide(L)'
;GCGTSLTEIEPRTFSFNSPHGACSECTGLGYKLEVNPDLVISNNALSLSEGAITPWSRGGPSSSWYVSLLESISSAHGFSAKIPVKDLPQESLDLILYGNGTKKVTIRHRTHRGRTYSWDTNFEGVIPNLERRYKNTESDHTRQEIERYMAARPCRACGGARLRPEALAVKVCGLGIMEVCAKNVGHALNWVREIDPDIPFEGPRKTLSVREKTIGNQILKEIEGRLEFLKNIGLDYVTLGRTARTLSGGEAQRVRLATQIGSGLTGVLYVCDEPTVGLHPHDDHLLIGTLTNLRDMGNTVVVVEHDEAMMRSADFIADLGPGAGEHGGNVVATGTVDDIMDCPESLTGQYLSGRKVVPL
;
A
#
# COMPACT_ATOMS: atom_id res chain seq x y z
N GLY A 1 -9.12 -36.75 -19.30
CA GLY A 1 -8.82 -35.95 -18.10
C GLY A 1 -7.33 -36.05 -17.83
N CYS A 2 -6.63 -34.93 -17.69
CA CYS A 2 -5.24 -34.93 -17.26
C CYS A 2 -5.18 -35.30 -15.77
N GLY A 3 -4.33 -36.25 -15.39
CA GLY A 3 -4.23 -36.83 -14.05
C GLY A 3 -3.59 -35.92 -12.99
N THR A 4 -3.91 -34.63 -12.99
CA THR A 4 -3.51 -33.69 -11.93
C THR A 4 -4.49 -33.80 -10.77
N SER A 5 -4.10 -34.53 -9.72
CA SER A 5 -4.80 -34.50 -8.43
C SER A 5 -4.36 -33.26 -7.67
N LEU A 6 -5.33 -32.47 -7.19
CA LEU A 6 -5.07 -31.49 -6.13
C LEU A 6 -4.61 -32.26 -4.88
N THR A 7 -3.57 -31.75 -4.21
CA THR A 7 -3.22 -32.20 -2.86
C THR A 7 -4.34 -31.83 -1.89
N GLU A 8 -4.33 -32.40 -0.69
CA GLU A 8 -5.31 -32.09 0.35
C GLU A 8 -5.41 -30.56 0.56
N ILE A 9 -6.65 -30.06 0.59
CA ILE A 9 -6.93 -28.62 0.69
C ILE A 9 -6.94 -28.25 2.17
N GLU A 10 -6.00 -27.39 2.55
CA GLU A 10 -5.86 -26.88 3.91
C GLU A 10 -5.80 -25.35 3.92
N PRO A 11 -6.07 -24.66 5.05
CA PRO A 11 -5.99 -23.21 5.12
C PRO A 11 -4.66 -22.61 4.63
N ARG A 12 -3.54 -23.30 4.89
CA ARG A 12 -2.21 -22.85 4.43
C ARG A 12 -2.06 -22.84 2.91
N THR A 13 -2.86 -23.61 2.18
CA THR A 13 -2.90 -23.61 0.71
C THR A 13 -3.39 -22.27 0.16
N PHE A 14 -4.16 -21.51 0.96
CA PHE A 14 -4.67 -20.19 0.60
C PHE A 14 -3.84 -19.02 1.14
N SER A 15 -2.71 -19.31 1.80
CA SER A 15 -1.83 -18.27 2.35
C SER A 15 -0.69 -17.96 1.37
N PHE A 16 -0.66 -16.72 0.88
CA PHE A 16 0.46 -16.21 0.09
C PHE A 16 1.71 -15.97 0.94
N ASN A 17 1.63 -16.06 2.27
CA ASN A 17 2.78 -16.02 3.17
C ASN A 17 3.35 -17.42 3.47
N SER A 18 2.71 -18.47 2.94
CA SER A 18 3.16 -19.85 3.09
C SER A 18 3.72 -20.38 1.77
N PRO A 19 4.87 -21.10 1.76
CA PRO A 19 5.39 -21.74 0.55
C PRO A 19 4.40 -22.71 -0.12
N HIS A 20 3.44 -23.24 0.65
CA HIS A 20 2.40 -24.14 0.17
C HIS A 20 1.38 -23.44 -0.76
N GLY A 21 0.98 -22.21 -0.42
CA GLY A 21 -0.01 -21.45 -1.19
C GLY A 21 0.57 -20.37 -2.09
N ALA A 22 1.75 -19.86 -1.78
CA ALA A 22 2.40 -18.77 -2.50
C ALA A 22 2.77 -19.16 -3.94
N CYS A 23 2.52 -18.23 -4.88
CA CYS A 23 3.00 -18.32 -6.25
C CYS A 23 4.52 -18.55 -6.24
N SER A 24 5.00 -19.57 -6.94
CA SER A 24 6.40 -19.97 -6.98
C SER A 24 7.30 -18.92 -7.62
N GLU A 25 6.78 -18.10 -8.53
CA GLU A 25 7.56 -17.11 -9.26
C GLU A 25 7.79 -15.80 -8.50
N CYS A 26 6.80 -15.34 -7.74
CA CYS A 26 6.87 -14.08 -6.99
C CYS A 26 6.86 -14.29 -5.48
N THR A 27 6.94 -15.55 -5.02
CA THR A 27 6.94 -15.94 -3.61
C THR A 27 5.83 -15.27 -2.80
N GLY A 28 4.64 -15.14 -3.39
CA GLY A 28 3.50 -14.52 -2.71
C GLY A 28 3.47 -12.98 -2.69
N LEU A 29 4.39 -12.30 -3.36
CA LEU A 29 4.36 -10.83 -3.47
C LEU A 29 3.27 -10.33 -4.42
N GLY A 30 2.98 -11.09 -5.47
CA GLY A 30 2.04 -10.69 -6.53
C GLY A 30 2.65 -9.79 -7.61
N TYR A 31 3.84 -9.26 -7.38
CA TYR A 31 4.57 -8.46 -8.36
C TYR A 31 6.02 -8.91 -8.45
N LYS A 32 6.68 -8.51 -9.53
CA LYS A 32 8.14 -8.52 -9.66
C LYS A 32 8.60 -7.07 -9.80
N LEU A 33 9.74 -6.76 -9.19
CA LEU A 33 10.41 -5.50 -9.45
C LEU A 33 11.18 -5.67 -10.75
N GLU A 34 10.90 -4.80 -11.71
CA GLU A 34 11.58 -4.74 -13.00
C GLU A 34 12.10 -3.31 -13.19
N VAL A 35 13.26 -3.15 -13.83
CA VAL A 35 13.79 -1.81 -14.11
C VAL A 35 12.87 -1.12 -15.11
N ASN A 36 12.46 0.11 -14.79
CA ASN A 36 11.57 0.89 -15.64
C ASN A 36 12.40 1.87 -16.49
N PRO A 37 12.36 1.76 -17.84
CA PRO A 37 13.04 2.69 -18.75
C PRO A 37 12.77 4.17 -18.44
N ASP A 38 11.53 4.51 -18.09
CA ASP A 38 11.12 5.90 -17.82
C ASP A 38 11.77 6.46 -16.54
N LEU A 39 12.11 5.60 -15.58
CA LEU A 39 12.84 6.01 -14.37
C LEU A 39 14.34 6.08 -14.62
N VAL A 40 14.87 5.27 -15.54
CA VAL A 40 16.27 5.32 -15.98
C VAL A 40 16.52 6.62 -16.76
N ILE A 41 15.60 6.99 -17.64
CA ILE A 41 15.65 8.23 -18.44
C ILE A 41 14.47 9.11 -18.04
N SER A 42 14.62 9.78 -16.89
CA SER A 42 13.59 10.64 -16.32
C SER A 42 13.38 11.96 -17.09
N ASN A 43 14.41 12.43 -17.79
CA ASN A 43 14.36 13.64 -18.61
C ASN A 43 14.84 13.36 -20.03
N ASN A 44 13.89 13.17 -20.95
CA ASN A 44 14.19 12.88 -22.36
C ASN A 44 14.62 14.11 -23.18
N ALA A 45 14.60 15.31 -22.60
CA ALA A 45 15.09 16.53 -23.26
C ALA A 45 16.61 16.67 -23.16
N LEU A 46 17.26 15.94 -22.25
CA LEU A 46 18.72 15.87 -22.17
C LEU A 46 19.28 14.90 -23.20
N SER A 47 20.50 15.16 -23.66
CA SER A 47 21.27 14.20 -24.43
C SER A 47 21.93 13.14 -23.54
N LEU A 48 22.36 12.02 -24.14
CA LEU A 48 23.11 10.98 -23.43
C LEU A 48 24.41 11.54 -22.82
N SER A 49 25.08 12.46 -23.53
CA SER A 49 26.29 13.13 -23.03
C SER A 49 26.05 14.10 -21.87
N GLU A 50 24.84 14.67 -21.76
CA GLU A 50 24.45 15.56 -20.67
C GLU A 50 23.95 14.81 -19.43
N GLY A 51 23.99 13.47 -19.46
CA GLY A 51 23.60 12.64 -18.31
C GLY A 51 22.12 12.28 -18.27
N ALA A 52 21.47 12.12 -19.43
CA ALA A 52 20.09 11.62 -19.53
C ALA A 52 19.88 10.24 -18.86
N ILE A 53 20.95 9.44 -18.71
CA ILE A 53 20.92 8.17 -17.97
C ILE A 53 21.10 8.46 -16.48
N THR A 54 19.98 8.63 -15.77
CA THR A 54 19.90 9.01 -14.35
C THR A 54 20.80 8.16 -13.42
N PRO A 55 20.87 6.81 -13.56
CA PRO A 55 21.72 5.98 -12.71
C PRO A 55 23.22 6.26 -12.83
N TRP A 56 23.68 6.89 -13.92
CA TRP A 56 25.09 7.16 -14.20
C TRP A 56 25.51 8.60 -13.90
N SER A 57 24.54 9.49 -13.70
CA SER A 57 24.74 10.92 -13.39
C SER A 57 24.54 11.23 -11.90
N ARG A 58 24.07 10.28 -11.09
CA ARG A 58 23.84 10.47 -9.66
C ARG A 58 25.16 10.38 -8.88
N GLY A 59 25.82 11.53 -8.69
CA GLY A 59 27.09 11.66 -7.95
C GLY A 59 28.04 12.76 -8.45
N GLY A 60 27.65 13.51 -9.49
CA GLY A 60 28.47 14.53 -10.15
C GLY A 60 28.33 14.43 -11.67
N PRO A 61 29.18 15.11 -12.45
CA PRO A 61 29.24 14.89 -13.90
C PRO A 61 29.36 13.39 -14.18
N SER A 62 28.63 12.88 -15.18
CA SER A 62 28.73 11.49 -15.63
C SER A 62 30.20 11.09 -15.65
N SER A 63 30.54 9.97 -15.00
CA SER A 63 31.93 9.54 -14.92
C SER A 63 32.55 9.60 -16.32
N SER A 64 33.77 10.13 -16.44
CA SER A 64 34.45 10.28 -17.75
C SER A 64 34.48 8.96 -18.53
N TRP A 65 34.44 7.84 -17.80
CA TRP A 65 34.19 6.49 -18.31
C TRP A 65 32.85 6.34 -19.05
N TYR A 66 31.70 6.64 -18.43
CA TYR A 66 30.38 6.47 -19.06
C TYR A 66 30.22 7.37 -20.29
N VAL A 67 30.78 8.58 -20.25
CA VAL A 67 30.79 9.47 -21.42
C VAL A 67 31.58 8.83 -22.57
N SER A 68 32.79 8.33 -22.28
CA SER A 68 33.63 7.66 -23.30
C SER A 68 32.97 6.40 -23.87
N LEU A 69 32.26 5.65 -23.02
CA LEU A 69 31.49 4.46 -23.38
C LEU A 69 30.38 4.82 -24.38
N LEU A 70 29.55 5.81 -24.04
CA LEU A 70 28.45 6.28 -24.88
C LEU A 70 28.94 6.87 -26.20
N GLU A 71 30.04 7.63 -26.20
CA GLU A 71 30.67 8.15 -27.42
C GLU A 71 31.20 7.03 -28.32
N SER A 72 31.81 5.99 -27.73
CA SER A 72 32.31 4.84 -28.49
C SER A 72 31.17 4.03 -29.12
N ILE A 73 30.08 3.79 -28.37
CA ILE A 73 28.90 3.07 -28.86
C ILE A 73 28.18 3.87 -29.96
N SER A 74 27.95 5.15 -29.72
CA SER A 74 27.26 6.03 -30.68
C SER A 74 28.03 6.14 -32.00
N SER A 75 29.36 6.27 -31.93
CA SER A 75 30.23 6.28 -33.12
C SER A 75 30.21 4.95 -33.88
N ALA A 76 30.24 3.82 -33.16
CA ALA A 76 30.24 2.49 -33.78
C ALA A 76 28.91 2.13 -34.47
N HIS A 77 27.80 2.71 -34.00
CA HIS A 77 26.45 2.42 -34.49
C HIS A 77 25.82 3.56 -35.30
N GLY A 78 26.56 4.65 -35.55
CA GLY A 78 26.15 5.71 -36.47
C GLY A 78 25.07 6.66 -35.95
N PHE A 79 25.00 6.90 -34.63
CA PHE A 79 24.11 7.92 -34.05
C PHE A 79 24.89 8.92 -33.20
N SER A 80 24.25 10.03 -32.81
CA SER A 80 24.87 11.07 -31.98
C SER A 80 24.44 10.94 -30.52
N ALA A 81 25.40 10.85 -29.59
CA ALA A 81 25.12 10.91 -28.15
C ALA A 81 24.78 12.34 -27.65
N LYS A 82 24.84 13.35 -28.53
CA LYS A 82 24.70 14.78 -28.21
C LYS A 82 23.34 15.37 -28.56
N ILE A 83 22.45 14.59 -29.18
CA ILE A 83 21.06 15.03 -29.40
C ILE A 83 20.19 14.63 -28.21
N PRO A 84 19.10 15.37 -27.93
CA PRO A 84 18.13 14.99 -26.90
C PRO A 84 17.62 13.56 -27.11
N VAL A 85 17.40 12.82 -26.02
CA VAL A 85 16.95 11.43 -26.09
C VAL A 85 15.62 11.28 -26.84
N LYS A 86 14.70 12.23 -26.70
CA LYS A 86 13.43 12.26 -27.43
C LYS A 86 13.59 12.30 -28.96
N ASP A 87 14.75 12.75 -29.46
CA ASP A 87 15.05 12.89 -30.88
C ASP A 87 15.96 11.73 -31.38
N LEU A 88 16.35 10.79 -30.51
CA LEU A 88 17.12 9.61 -30.89
C LEU A 88 16.24 8.59 -31.64
N PRO A 89 16.79 7.88 -32.64
CA PRO A 89 16.13 6.72 -33.21
C PRO A 89 15.86 5.66 -32.14
N GLN A 90 14.67 5.03 -32.18
CA GLN A 90 14.29 4.01 -31.18
C GLN A 90 15.29 2.86 -31.11
N GLU A 91 15.82 2.39 -32.24
CA GLU A 91 16.86 1.35 -32.27
C GLU A 91 18.15 1.75 -31.54
N SER A 92 18.52 3.05 -31.59
CA SER A 92 19.67 3.57 -30.87
C SER A 92 19.40 3.62 -29.37
N LEU A 93 18.18 3.99 -28.97
CA LEU A 93 17.76 3.98 -27.57
C LEU A 93 17.70 2.56 -27.01
N ASP A 94 17.15 1.61 -27.76
CA ASP A 94 17.08 0.21 -27.38
C ASP A 94 18.47 -0.41 -27.23
N LEU A 95 19.40 -0.06 -28.12
CA LEU A 95 20.81 -0.45 -27.99
C LEU A 95 21.43 0.05 -26.68
N ILE A 96 21.14 1.30 -26.28
CA ILE A 96 21.65 1.86 -25.03
C ILE A 96 21.01 1.16 -23.82
N LEU A 97 19.70 0.95 -23.84
CA LEU A 97 18.97 0.38 -22.72
C LEU A 97 19.21 -1.13 -22.55
N TYR A 98 19.23 -1.90 -23.63
CA TYR A 98 19.24 -3.37 -23.62
C TYR A 98 20.53 -3.99 -24.17
N GLY A 99 21.44 -3.17 -24.68
CA GLY A 99 22.75 -3.60 -25.13
C GLY A 99 22.80 -4.11 -26.55
N ASN A 100 23.97 -4.59 -26.95
CA ASN A 100 24.28 -4.99 -28.32
C ASN A 100 24.40 -6.52 -28.50
N GLY A 101 23.93 -7.29 -27.52
CA GLY A 101 23.99 -8.74 -27.49
C GLY A 101 25.43 -9.26 -27.45
N THR A 102 25.85 -10.00 -28.49
CA THR A 102 27.17 -10.63 -28.58
C THR A 102 28.16 -9.88 -29.47
N LYS A 103 27.76 -8.77 -30.10
CA LYS A 103 28.64 -8.00 -30.97
C LYS A 103 29.64 -7.20 -30.12
N LYS A 104 30.93 -7.39 -30.38
CA LYS A 104 31.97 -6.60 -29.70
C LYS A 104 31.97 -5.17 -30.22
N VAL A 105 32.10 -4.22 -29.29
CA VAL A 105 32.35 -2.80 -29.58
C VAL A 105 33.68 -2.43 -28.94
N THR A 106 34.53 -1.78 -29.72
CA THR A 106 35.80 -1.24 -29.23
C THR A 106 35.53 0.04 -28.45
N ILE A 107 35.80 0.03 -27.16
CA ILE A 107 35.67 1.20 -26.30
C ILE A 107 37.02 1.91 -26.23
N ARG A 108 37.01 3.22 -26.47
CA ARG A 108 38.19 4.08 -26.31
C ARG A 108 37.93 5.03 -25.16
N HIS A 109 38.73 4.92 -24.10
CA HIS A 109 38.61 5.81 -22.94
C HIS A 109 39.90 6.60 -22.73
N ARG A 110 39.75 7.92 -22.57
CA ARG A 110 40.84 8.82 -22.19
C ARG A 110 40.68 9.22 -20.73
N THR A 111 41.64 8.83 -19.92
CA THR A 111 41.68 9.20 -18.49
C THR A 111 41.95 10.69 -18.31
N HIS A 112 41.62 11.22 -17.13
CA HIS A 112 41.90 12.62 -16.78
C HIS A 112 43.41 12.97 -16.85
N ARG A 113 44.30 11.99 -16.67
CA ARG A 113 45.76 12.14 -16.80
C ARG A 113 46.26 12.01 -18.25
N GLY A 114 45.36 11.98 -19.23
CA GLY A 114 45.68 11.98 -20.66
C GLY A 114 46.05 10.64 -21.27
N ARG A 115 46.11 9.54 -20.49
CA ARG A 115 46.34 8.19 -21.01
C ARG A 115 45.10 7.66 -21.70
N THR A 116 45.29 7.05 -22.87
CA THR A 116 44.22 6.43 -23.68
C THR A 116 44.30 4.92 -23.55
N TYR A 117 43.15 4.30 -23.29
CA TYR A 117 42.97 2.85 -23.22
C TYR A 117 41.94 2.43 -24.29
N SER A 118 42.17 1.28 -24.92
CA SER A 118 41.26 0.69 -25.88
C SER A 118 41.11 -0.80 -25.62
N TRP A 119 39.87 -1.30 -25.57
CA TRP A 119 39.59 -2.72 -25.43
C TRP A 119 38.24 -3.03 -26.09
N ASP A 120 38.04 -4.30 -26.46
CA ASP A 120 36.77 -4.77 -27.00
C ASP A 120 35.91 -5.35 -25.88
N THR A 121 34.65 -4.94 -25.83
CA THR A 121 33.67 -5.48 -24.88
C THR A 121 32.32 -5.69 -25.55
N ASN A 122 31.51 -6.55 -24.98
CA ASN A 122 30.08 -6.55 -25.26
C ASN A 122 29.43 -5.52 -24.35
N PHE A 123 28.52 -4.72 -24.89
CA PHE A 123 27.80 -3.74 -24.10
C PHE A 123 26.46 -4.36 -23.68
N GLU A 124 26.33 -4.68 -22.38
CA GLU A 124 25.15 -5.38 -21.86
C GLU A 124 23.89 -4.51 -21.79
N GLY A 125 24.01 -3.19 -21.94
CA GLY A 125 22.89 -2.25 -21.78
C GLY A 125 22.72 -1.77 -20.33
N VAL A 126 22.04 -0.63 -20.16
CA VAL A 126 21.79 -0.05 -18.83
C VAL A 126 20.85 -0.92 -18.00
N ILE A 127 19.76 -1.41 -18.59
CA ILE A 127 18.73 -2.18 -17.89
C ILE A 127 19.28 -3.53 -17.42
N PRO A 128 19.87 -4.38 -18.29
CA PRO A 128 20.45 -5.65 -17.85
C PRO A 128 21.57 -5.48 -16.82
N ASN A 129 22.37 -4.40 -16.92
CA ASN A 129 23.37 -4.05 -15.90
C ASN A 129 22.73 -3.83 -14.52
N LEU A 130 21.67 -3.01 -14.45
CA LEU A 130 20.97 -2.71 -13.20
C LEU A 130 20.28 -3.95 -12.63
N GLU A 131 19.60 -4.74 -13.46
CA GLU A 131 18.93 -5.98 -13.02
C GLU A 131 19.92 -7.00 -12.48
N ARG A 132 21.04 -7.21 -13.18
CA ARG A 132 22.12 -8.10 -12.74
C ARG A 132 22.74 -7.64 -11.43
N ARG A 133 23.00 -6.33 -11.29
CA ARG A 133 23.54 -5.75 -10.04
C ARG A 133 22.54 -5.87 -8.89
N TYR A 134 21.26 -5.64 -9.13
CA TYR A 134 20.20 -5.81 -8.13
C TYR A 134 20.13 -7.26 -7.63
N LYS A 135 20.19 -8.23 -8.55
CA LYS A 135 20.13 -9.66 -8.24
C LYS A 135 21.36 -10.16 -7.48
N ASN A 136 22.55 -9.66 -7.83
CA ASN A 136 23.81 -10.18 -7.32
C ASN A 136 24.39 -9.38 -6.14
N THR A 137 23.83 -8.22 -5.80
CA THR A 137 24.34 -7.41 -4.68
C THR A 137 23.91 -7.99 -3.34
N GLU A 138 24.85 -8.06 -2.40
CA GLU A 138 24.58 -8.35 -0.99
C GLU A 138 24.41 -7.05 -0.16
N SER A 139 24.73 -5.89 -0.73
CA SER A 139 24.59 -4.59 -0.06
C SER A 139 23.16 -4.07 -0.14
N ASP A 140 22.52 -3.87 1.02
CA ASP A 140 21.19 -3.26 1.12
C ASP A 140 21.16 -1.82 0.59
N HIS A 141 22.23 -1.05 0.79
CA HIS A 141 22.35 0.29 0.24
C HIS A 141 22.29 0.28 -1.29
N THR A 142 23.11 -0.57 -1.94
CA THR A 142 23.11 -0.71 -3.40
C THR A 142 21.75 -1.19 -3.91
N ARG A 143 21.10 -2.10 -3.18
CA ARG A 143 19.77 -2.61 -3.51
C ARG A 143 18.74 -1.47 -3.53
N GLN A 144 18.67 -0.69 -2.46
CA GLN A 144 17.78 0.47 -2.34
C GLN A 144 18.07 1.57 -3.36
N GLU A 145 19.33 1.78 -3.74
CA GLU A 145 19.69 2.73 -4.80
C GLU A 145 19.12 2.32 -6.16
N ILE A 146 19.22 1.02 -6.49
CA ILE A 146 18.71 0.49 -7.78
C ILE A 146 17.17 0.46 -7.79
N GLU A 147 16.53 0.14 -6.66
CA GLU A 147 15.06 0.10 -6.56
C GLU A 147 14.37 1.40 -6.96
N ARG A 148 15.07 2.55 -6.87
CA ARG A 148 14.57 3.86 -7.31
C ARG A 148 14.30 3.92 -8.81
N TYR A 149 14.91 3.03 -9.59
CA TYR A 149 14.75 2.92 -11.04
C TYR A 149 13.88 1.73 -11.42
N MET A 150 13.28 1.04 -10.44
CA MET A 150 12.44 -0.12 -10.66
C MET A 150 10.98 0.23 -10.42
N ALA A 151 10.09 -0.48 -11.12
CA ALA A 151 8.66 -0.43 -10.90
C ALA A 151 8.13 -1.82 -10.58
N ALA A 152 7.13 -1.89 -9.70
CA ALA A 152 6.40 -3.11 -9.46
C ALA A 152 5.51 -3.43 -10.68
N ARG A 153 5.74 -4.57 -11.30
CA ARG A 153 4.90 -5.11 -12.38
C ARG A 153 4.15 -6.35 -11.88
N PRO A 154 2.85 -6.51 -12.21
CA PRO A 154 2.11 -7.71 -11.84
C PRO A 154 2.86 -8.97 -12.29
N CYS A 155 2.97 -9.95 -11.38
CA CYS A 155 3.64 -11.20 -11.67
C CYS A 155 2.93 -11.92 -12.82
N ARG A 156 3.66 -12.28 -13.88
CA ARG A 156 3.07 -12.93 -15.07
C ARG A 156 2.44 -14.29 -14.77
N ALA A 157 3.01 -15.06 -13.84
CA ALA A 157 2.51 -16.40 -13.50
C ALA A 157 1.17 -16.39 -12.76
N CYS A 158 0.99 -15.49 -11.80
CA CYS A 158 -0.25 -15.40 -11.02
C CYS A 158 -1.15 -14.21 -11.39
N GLY A 159 -0.74 -13.38 -12.35
CA GLY A 159 -1.47 -12.17 -12.74
C GLY A 159 -1.67 -11.14 -11.62
N GLY A 160 -0.84 -11.18 -10.56
CA GLY A 160 -1.07 -10.37 -9.36
C GLY A 160 -1.77 -11.09 -8.20
N ALA A 161 -2.30 -12.29 -8.42
CA ALA A 161 -3.13 -13.00 -7.44
C ALA A 161 -2.35 -13.61 -6.26
N ARG A 162 -1.01 -13.56 -6.28
CA ARG A 162 -0.10 -13.99 -5.18
C ARG A 162 -0.10 -15.50 -4.87
N LEU A 163 -1.11 -16.24 -5.28
CA LEU A 163 -1.29 -17.66 -4.99
C LEU A 163 -0.93 -18.55 -6.18
N ARG A 164 -0.74 -19.84 -5.91
CA ARG A 164 -0.58 -20.87 -6.95
C ARG A 164 -1.90 -21.16 -7.68
N PRO A 165 -1.85 -21.66 -8.93
CA PRO A 165 -3.04 -21.99 -9.70
C PRO A 165 -4.00 -22.95 -8.99
N GLU A 166 -3.47 -23.90 -8.21
CA GLU A 166 -4.27 -24.88 -7.46
C GLU A 166 -5.17 -24.21 -6.41
N ALA A 167 -4.64 -23.23 -5.69
CA ALA A 167 -5.41 -22.47 -4.70
C ALA A 167 -6.45 -21.55 -5.37
N LEU A 168 -6.10 -20.98 -6.54
CA LEU A 168 -7.00 -20.12 -7.31
C LEU A 168 -8.13 -20.89 -8.00
N ALA A 169 -7.96 -22.20 -8.20
CA ALA A 169 -8.99 -23.06 -8.78
C ALA A 169 -10.14 -23.38 -7.81
N VAL A 170 -9.92 -23.26 -6.49
CA VAL A 170 -10.95 -23.51 -5.49
C VAL A 170 -11.90 -22.31 -5.40
N LYS A 171 -13.21 -22.60 -5.52
CA LYS A 171 -14.26 -21.58 -5.53
C LYS A 171 -15.33 -21.89 -4.49
N VAL A 172 -15.84 -20.84 -3.85
CA VAL A 172 -17.02 -20.88 -2.98
C VAL A 172 -18.13 -20.12 -3.68
N CYS A 173 -19.25 -20.79 -3.94
CA CYS A 173 -20.41 -20.23 -4.65
C CYS A 173 -20.07 -19.52 -5.97
N GLY A 174 -19.00 -19.96 -6.66
CA GLY A 174 -18.58 -19.43 -7.95
C GLY A 174 -17.43 -18.42 -7.92
N LEU A 175 -17.00 -17.94 -6.74
CA LEU A 175 -15.87 -17.03 -6.60
C LEU A 175 -14.67 -17.69 -5.91
N GLY A 176 -13.47 -17.43 -6.42
CA GLY A 176 -12.21 -17.78 -5.78
C GLY A 176 -11.78 -16.76 -4.73
N ILE A 177 -10.84 -17.15 -3.86
CA ILE A 177 -10.40 -16.31 -2.72
C ILE A 177 -9.93 -14.91 -3.15
N MET A 178 -9.15 -14.80 -4.22
CA MET A 178 -8.64 -13.50 -4.67
C MET A 178 -9.71 -12.63 -5.33
N GLU A 179 -10.76 -13.23 -5.90
CA GLU A 179 -11.92 -12.49 -6.42
C GLU A 179 -12.72 -11.89 -5.28
N VAL A 180 -12.86 -12.61 -4.15
CA VAL A 180 -13.46 -12.07 -2.93
C VAL A 180 -12.57 -10.97 -2.33
N CYS A 181 -11.24 -11.19 -2.25
CA CYS A 181 -10.32 -10.18 -1.71
C CYS A 181 -10.22 -8.92 -2.58
N ALA A 182 -10.52 -8.99 -3.88
CA ALA A 182 -10.55 -7.83 -4.76
C ALA A 182 -11.78 -6.93 -4.53
N LYS A 183 -12.81 -7.42 -3.82
CA LYS A 183 -13.98 -6.61 -3.47
C LYS A 183 -13.63 -5.58 -2.39
N ASN A 184 -14.32 -4.45 -2.44
CA ASN A 184 -14.41 -3.55 -1.29
C ASN A 184 -15.18 -4.21 -0.15
N VAL A 185 -15.01 -3.71 1.07
CA VAL A 185 -15.63 -4.24 2.29
C VAL A 185 -17.15 -4.36 2.12
N GLY A 186 -17.81 -3.34 1.56
CA GLY A 186 -19.26 -3.35 1.34
C GLY A 186 -19.71 -4.47 0.39
N HIS A 187 -19.05 -4.63 -0.75
CA HIS A 187 -19.35 -5.69 -1.72
C HIS A 187 -18.98 -7.09 -1.18
N ALA A 188 -17.93 -7.20 -0.37
CA ALA A 188 -17.59 -8.45 0.30
C ALA A 188 -18.66 -8.84 1.33
N LEU A 189 -19.17 -7.87 2.11
CA LEU A 189 -20.24 -8.08 3.07
C LEU A 189 -21.52 -8.56 2.39
N ASN A 190 -21.89 -7.90 1.29
CA ASN A 190 -23.05 -8.31 0.49
C ASN A 190 -22.87 -9.73 -0.05
N TRP A 191 -21.69 -10.08 -0.56
CA TRP A 191 -21.42 -11.44 -1.03
C TRP A 191 -21.55 -12.48 0.08
N VAL A 192 -21.04 -12.22 1.29
CA VAL A 192 -21.18 -13.13 2.44
C VAL A 192 -22.66 -13.36 2.77
N ARG A 193 -23.48 -12.30 2.74
CA ARG A 193 -24.92 -12.40 2.97
C ARG A 193 -25.65 -13.13 1.83
N GLU A 194 -25.20 -12.91 0.59
CA GLU A 194 -25.77 -13.55 -0.60
C GLU A 194 -25.56 -15.07 -0.58
N ILE A 195 -24.39 -15.55 -0.17
CA ILE A 195 -24.12 -17.00 -0.15
C ILE A 195 -24.79 -17.73 1.01
N ASP A 196 -25.31 -17.00 1.99
CA ASP A 196 -26.02 -17.55 3.14
C ASP A 196 -27.46 -17.96 2.77
N PRO A 197 -27.81 -19.27 2.85
CA PRO A 197 -29.16 -19.72 2.53
C PRO A 197 -30.24 -19.21 3.50
N ASP A 198 -29.85 -18.79 4.72
CA ASP A 198 -30.81 -18.37 5.76
C ASP A 198 -31.30 -16.92 5.58
N ILE A 199 -30.57 -16.13 4.78
CA ILE A 199 -30.90 -14.71 4.54
C ILE A 199 -31.87 -14.62 3.36
N PRO A 200 -33.07 -14.02 3.51
CA PRO A 200 -34.00 -13.84 2.39
C PRO A 200 -33.40 -12.99 1.26
N PHE A 201 -33.57 -13.43 0.01
CA PHE A 201 -33.11 -12.69 -1.17
C PHE A 201 -34.03 -12.92 -2.37
N GLU A 202 -34.33 -11.86 -3.12
CA GLU A 202 -35.11 -11.93 -4.36
C GLU A 202 -34.19 -12.05 -5.58
N GLY A 203 -34.14 -13.22 -6.20
CA GLY A 203 -33.42 -13.46 -7.46
C GLY A 203 -32.61 -14.77 -7.48
N PRO A 204 -32.12 -15.18 -8.66
CA PRO A 204 -31.29 -16.39 -8.78
C PRO A 204 -29.91 -16.15 -8.16
N ARG A 205 -29.56 -16.93 -7.13
CA ARG A 205 -28.23 -16.90 -6.48
C ARG A 205 -27.69 -18.29 -6.21
N LYS A 206 -26.36 -18.40 -6.13
CA LYS A 206 -25.67 -19.61 -5.63
C LYS A 206 -25.43 -19.45 -4.14
N THR A 207 -26.06 -20.30 -3.34
CA THR A 207 -25.89 -20.35 -1.89
C THR A 207 -25.13 -21.59 -1.48
N LEU A 208 -24.65 -21.58 -0.24
CA LEU A 208 -24.12 -22.78 0.40
C LEU A 208 -25.23 -23.82 0.57
N SER A 209 -24.86 -25.09 0.43
CA SER A 209 -25.72 -26.20 0.83
C SER A 209 -25.87 -26.25 2.36
N VAL A 210 -26.90 -26.97 2.83
CA VAL A 210 -27.13 -27.18 4.28
C VAL A 210 -25.89 -27.72 4.98
N ARG A 211 -25.17 -28.67 4.34
CA ARG A 211 -23.95 -29.26 4.88
C ARG A 211 -22.81 -28.24 4.98
N GLU A 212 -22.57 -27.47 3.92
CA GLU A 212 -21.52 -26.45 3.90
C GLU A 212 -21.79 -25.35 4.90
N LYS A 213 -23.04 -24.87 4.98
CA LYS A 213 -23.48 -23.89 5.97
C LYS A 213 -23.29 -24.43 7.39
N THR A 214 -23.65 -25.67 7.66
CA THR A 214 -23.46 -26.29 8.99
C THR A 214 -21.99 -26.28 9.42
N ILE A 215 -21.07 -26.62 8.50
CA ILE A 215 -19.63 -26.65 8.79
C ILE A 215 -19.06 -25.23 8.91
N GLY A 216 -19.46 -24.33 8.02
CA GLY A 216 -18.90 -22.99 7.88
C GLY A 216 -19.60 -21.90 8.69
N ASN A 217 -20.69 -22.19 9.41
CA ASN A 217 -21.56 -21.17 10.00
C ASN A 217 -20.81 -20.20 10.91
N GLN A 218 -19.96 -20.73 11.80
CA GLN A 218 -19.20 -19.90 12.73
C GLN A 218 -18.19 -19.01 11.99
N ILE A 219 -17.58 -19.53 10.92
CA ILE A 219 -16.62 -18.79 10.09
C ILE A 219 -17.33 -17.67 9.33
N LEU A 220 -18.51 -17.94 8.77
CA LEU A 220 -19.31 -16.93 8.06
C LEU A 220 -19.74 -15.80 8.99
N LYS A 221 -20.23 -16.13 10.19
CA LYS A 221 -20.59 -15.13 11.20
C LYS A 221 -19.41 -14.24 11.58
N GLU A 222 -18.22 -14.83 11.74
CA GLU A 222 -17.00 -14.09 12.05
C GLU A 222 -16.59 -13.15 10.91
N ILE A 223 -16.67 -13.62 9.66
CA ILE A 223 -16.36 -12.81 8.48
C ILE A 223 -17.38 -11.67 8.35
N GLU A 224 -18.68 -11.97 8.45
CA GLU A 224 -19.75 -10.98 8.36
C GLU A 224 -19.57 -9.89 9.43
N GLY A 225 -19.38 -10.28 10.70
CA GLY A 225 -19.18 -9.34 11.79
C GLY A 225 -17.98 -8.40 11.55
N ARG A 226 -16.83 -8.94 11.14
CA ARG A 226 -15.64 -8.11 10.83
C ARG A 226 -15.87 -7.15 9.67
N LEU A 227 -16.54 -7.59 8.62
CA LEU A 227 -16.86 -6.75 7.47
C LEU A 227 -17.88 -5.65 7.83
N GLU A 228 -18.86 -5.98 8.66
CA GLU A 228 -19.84 -5.02 9.18
C GLU A 228 -19.17 -3.97 10.06
N PHE A 229 -18.23 -4.36 10.93
CA PHE A 229 -17.44 -3.40 11.70
C PHE A 229 -16.63 -2.45 10.83
N LEU A 230 -15.92 -2.98 9.81
CA LEU A 230 -15.17 -2.13 8.87
C LEU A 230 -16.09 -1.16 8.12
N LYS A 231 -17.29 -1.60 7.73
CA LYS A 231 -18.31 -0.74 7.13
C LYS A 231 -18.78 0.35 8.11
N ASN A 232 -19.05 -0.02 9.36
CA ASN A 232 -19.53 0.89 10.41
C ASN A 232 -18.49 1.92 10.87
N ILE A 233 -17.25 1.86 10.38
CA ILE A 233 -16.22 2.89 10.64
C ILE A 233 -15.80 3.61 9.35
N GLY A 234 -16.65 3.55 8.32
CA GLY A 234 -16.43 4.28 7.07
C GLY A 234 -15.29 3.72 6.22
N LEU A 235 -15.05 2.40 6.24
CA LEU A 235 -14.07 1.73 5.37
C LEU A 235 -14.73 0.80 4.34
N ASP A 236 -16.00 1.06 4.02
CA ASP A 236 -16.79 0.27 3.06
C ASP A 236 -16.18 0.23 1.65
N TYR A 237 -15.52 1.32 1.24
CA TYR A 237 -14.88 1.49 -0.06
C TYR A 237 -13.50 0.81 -0.18
N VAL A 238 -12.87 0.43 0.94
CA VAL A 238 -11.53 -0.16 0.93
C VAL A 238 -11.60 -1.62 0.48
N THR A 239 -10.74 -2.02 -0.48
CA THR A 239 -10.62 -3.42 -0.92
C THR A 239 -9.85 -4.27 0.09
N LEU A 240 -10.30 -5.50 0.34
CA LEU A 240 -9.63 -6.44 1.27
C LEU A 240 -8.19 -6.78 0.84
N GLY A 241 -7.91 -6.73 -0.46
CA GLY A 241 -6.58 -6.92 -1.03
C GLY A 241 -5.69 -5.68 -1.07
N ARG A 242 -6.14 -4.52 -0.54
CA ARG A 242 -5.35 -3.27 -0.55
C ARG A 242 -4.10 -3.44 0.32
N THR A 243 -2.96 -2.98 -0.20
CA THR A 243 -1.70 -3.00 0.55
C THR A 243 -1.78 -2.07 1.76
N ALA A 244 -1.51 -2.58 2.97
CA ALA A 244 -1.59 -1.81 4.21
C ALA A 244 -0.76 -0.50 4.20
N ARG A 245 0.39 -0.48 3.54
CA ARG A 245 1.25 0.71 3.39
C ARG A 245 0.60 1.85 2.57
N THR A 246 -0.45 1.56 1.81
CA THR A 246 -1.15 2.55 0.99
C THR A 246 -2.37 3.16 1.69
N LEU A 247 -2.67 2.73 2.92
CA LEU A 247 -3.71 3.33 3.73
C LEU A 247 -3.24 4.69 4.26
N SER A 248 -4.16 5.65 4.35
CA SER A 248 -3.93 6.89 5.08
C SER A 248 -3.77 6.62 6.58
N GLY A 249 -3.26 7.61 7.33
CA GLY A 249 -3.14 7.51 8.79
C GLY A 249 -4.48 7.17 9.46
N GLY A 250 -5.53 7.93 9.11
CA GLY A 250 -6.89 7.69 9.61
C GLY A 250 -7.47 6.34 9.18
N GLU A 251 -7.25 5.91 7.93
CA GLU A 251 -7.68 4.57 7.48
C GLU A 251 -7.00 3.46 8.30
N ALA A 252 -5.68 3.53 8.50
CA ALA A 252 -4.92 2.54 9.25
C ALA A 252 -5.34 2.50 10.74
N GLN A 253 -5.60 3.66 11.33
CA GLN A 253 -6.11 3.78 12.70
C GLN A 253 -7.49 3.13 12.84
N ARG A 254 -8.41 3.40 11.90
CA ARG A 254 -9.75 2.79 11.90
C ARG A 254 -9.69 1.27 11.69
N VAL A 255 -8.84 0.76 10.78
CA VAL A 255 -8.60 -0.70 10.66
C VAL A 255 -8.12 -1.31 11.99
N ARG A 256 -7.24 -0.62 12.71
CA ARG A 256 -6.77 -1.06 14.02
C ARG A 256 -7.90 -1.08 15.05
N LEU A 257 -8.75 -0.05 15.07
CA LEU A 257 -9.93 0.03 15.94
C LEU A 257 -10.90 -1.14 15.68
N ALA A 258 -11.27 -1.39 14.42
CA ALA A 258 -12.10 -2.54 14.04
C ALA A 258 -11.50 -3.88 14.53
N THR A 259 -10.18 -4.04 14.40
CA THR A 259 -9.49 -5.25 14.84
C THR A 259 -9.59 -5.44 16.35
N GLN A 260 -9.52 -4.36 17.14
CA GLN A 260 -9.67 -4.44 18.59
C GLN A 260 -11.10 -4.76 19.01
N ILE A 261 -12.10 -4.16 18.36
CA ILE A 261 -13.51 -4.45 18.65
C ILE A 261 -13.82 -5.92 18.33
N GLY A 262 -13.36 -6.42 17.18
CA GLY A 262 -13.51 -7.82 16.79
C GLY A 262 -12.81 -8.82 17.71
N SER A 263 -11.90 -8.38 18.60
CA SER A 263 -11.26 -9.25 19.59
C SER A 263 -12.17 -9.59 20.78
N GLY A 264 -13.25 -8.83 20.99
CA GLY A 264 -14.21 -9.07 22.07
C GLY A 264 -13.62 -8.94 23.48
N LEU A 265 -12.53 -8.17 23.63
CA LEU A 265 -11.90 -7.95 24.93
C LEU A 265 -12.77 -7.07 25.84
N THR A 266 -12.73 -7.35 27.13
CA THR A 266 -13.45 -6.63 28.19
C THR A 266 -12.48 -6.21 29.29
N GLY A 267 -12.74 -5.09 29.97
CA GLY A 267 -11.86 -4.58 31.03
C GLY A 267 -10.56 -3.96 30.51
N VAL A 268 -10.54 -3.52 29.25
CA VAL A 268 -9.40 -2.86 28.61
C VAL A 268 -9.59 -1.35 28.62
N LEU A 269 -8.48 -0.61 28.82
CA LEU A 269 -8.41 0.83 28.61
C LEU A 269 -7.92 1.10 27.17
N TYR A 270 -8.82 1.57 26.32
CA TYR A 270 -8.49 2.03 24.98
C TYR A 270 -8.16 3.52 25.01
N VAL A 271 -6.98 3.88 24.49
CA VAL A 271 -6.57 5.29 24.32
C VAL A 271 -6.47 5.57 22.82
N CYS A 272 -7.33 6.46 22.33
CA CYS A 272 -7.45 6.83 20.93
C CYS A 272 -6.97 8.27 20.74
N ASP A 273 -6.13 8.48 19.72
CA ASP A 273 -5.53 9.77 19.39
C ASP A 273 -6.17 10.31 18.10
N GLU A 274 -7.07 11.28 18.20
CA GLU A 274 -7.81 11.93 17.11
C GLU A 274 -8.41 10.95 16.05
N PRO A 275 -9.28 10.00 16.46
CA PRO A 275 -9.82 8.99 15.55
C PRO A 275 -10.72 9.54 14.42
N THR A 276 -11.18 10.80 14.51
CA THR A 276 -11.94 11.47 13.43
C THR A 276 -11.06 11.95 12.28
N VAL A 277 -9.72 11.92 12.41
CA VAL A 277 -8.81 12.42 11.37
C VAL A 277 -9.03 11.72 10.02
N GLY A 278 -9.31 12.53 9.00
CA GLY A 278 -9.59 12.05 7.64
C GLY A 278 -10.93 11.31 7.50
N LEU A 279 -11.84 11.50 8.45
CA LEU A 279 -13.25 11.13 8.35
C LEU A 279 -14.05 12.34 7.84
N HIS A 280 -15.09 12.08 7.04
CA HIS A 280 -16.01 13.13 6.63
C HIS A 280 -16.97 13.43 7.79
N PRO A 281 -17.32 14.70 8.10
CA PRO A 281 -18.19 15.02 9.25
C PRO A 281 -19.55 14.31 9.26
N HIS A 282 -20.03 13.92 8.08
CA HIS A 282 -21.24 13.10 7.95
C HIS A 282 -21.12 11.73 8.65
N ASP A 283 -19.92 11.15 8.71
CA ASP A 283 -19.67 9.79 9.19
C ASP A 283 -19.25 9.75 10.67
N ASP A 284 -19.13 10.89 11.35
CA ASP A 284 -18.71 10.95 12.76
C ASP A 284 -19.63 10.13 13.67
N HIS A 285 -20.93 10.15 13.40
CA HIS A 285 -21.93 9.38 14.14
C HIS A 285 -21.66 7.86 14.13
N LEU A 286 -21.05 7.35 13.05
CA LEU A 286 -20.70 5.94 12.91
C LEU A 286 -19.52 5.56 13.83
N LEU A 287 -18.50 6.44 13.87
CA LEU A 287 -17.36 6.28 14.76
C LEU A 287 -17.78 6.41 16.23
N ILE A 288 -18.57 7.43 16.55
CA ILE A 288 -19.13 7.64 17.90
C ILE A 288 -19.87 6.38 18.35
N GLY A 289 -20.84 5.89 17.57
CA GLY A 289 -21.59 4.68 17.91
C GLY A 289 -20.69 3.45 18.09
N THR A 290 -19.61 3.35 17.33
CA THR A 290 -18.61 2.28 17.46
C THR A 290 -17.84 2.37 18.78
N LEU A 291 -17.40 3.57 19.19
CA LEU A 291 -16.71 3.78 20.46
C LEU A 291 -17.64 3.58 21.66
N THR A 292 -18.90 4.02 21.54
CA THR A 292 -19.97 3.75 22.52
C THR A 292 -20.17 2.25 22.72
N ASN A 293 -20.27 1.48 21.64
CA ASN A 293 -20.38 0.02 21.73
C ASN A 293 -19.15 -0.61 22.42
N LEU A 294 -17.94 -0.11 22.13
CA LEU A 294 -16.71 -0.61 22.76
C LEU A 294 -16.73 -0.37 24.28
N ARG A 295 -17.19 0.81 24.71
CA ARG A 295 -17.42 1.15 26.12
C ARG A 295 -18.46 0.21 26.75
N ASP A 296 -19.60 0.02 26.08
CA ASP A 296 -20.73 -0.76 26.58
C ASP A 296 -20.42 -2.27 26.70
N MET A 297 -19.41 -2.76 25.98
CA MET A 297 -18.82 -4.10 26.19
C MET A 297 -18.02 -4.24 27.50
N GLY A 298 -17.97 -3.20 28.35
CA GLY A 298 -17.27 -3.21 29.63
C GLY A 298 -15.82 -2.75 29.53
N ASN A 299 -15.52 -1.83 28.59
CA ASN A 299 -14.21 -1.21 28.45
C ASN A 299 -14.27 0.27 28.82
N THR A 300 -13.10 0.87 29.07
CA THR A 300 -12.95 2.32 29.18
C THR A 300 -12.32 2.84 27.89
N VAL A 301 -12.91 3.88 27.31
CA VAL A 301 -12.41 4.51 26.09
C VAL A 301 -12.04 5.95 26.42
N VAL A 302 -10.77 6.30 26.25
CA VAL A 302 -10.23 7.66 26.38
C VAL A 302 -9.87 8.14 24.99
N VAL A 303 -10.46 9.26 24.59
CA VAL A 303 -10.27 9.83 23.26
C VAL A 303 -9.67 11.22 23.40
N VAL A 304 -8.55 11.46 22.72
CA VAL A 304 -8.01 12.82 22.50
C VAL A 304 -8.65 13.33 21.21
N GLU A 305 -9.43 14.40 21.29
CA GLU A 305 -10.19 14.92 20.16
C GLU A 305 -10.37 16.43 20.22
N HIS A 306 -10.68 16.99 19.06
CA HIS A 306 -11.06 18.38 18.87
C HIS A 306 -12.41 18.51 18.12
N ASP A 307 -13.01 17.39 17.68
CA ASP A 307 -14.32 17.38 17.04
C ASP A 307 -15.48 17.66 18.03
N GLU A 308 -16.41 18.52 17.61
CA GLU A 308 -17.57 18.93 18.41
C GLU A 308 -18.56 17.79 18.62
N ALA A 309 -18.84 16.98 17.59
CA ALA A 309 -19.80 15.89 17.70
C ALA A 309 -19.32 14.83 18.69
N MET A 310 -18.02 14.50 18.65
CA MET A 310 -17.39 13.59 19.61
C MET A 310 -17.48 14.15 21.03
N MET A 311 -17.06 15.41 21.25
CA MET A 311 -17.12 16.05 22.57
C MET A 311 -18.54 16.03 23.15
N ARG A 312 -19.55 16.37 22.34
CA ARG A 312 -20.96 16.36 22.76
C ARG A 312 -21.50 14.97 23.09
N SER A 313 -20.91 13.91 22.51
CA SER A 313 -21.30 12.52 22.79
C SER A 313 -20.59 11.89 23.99
N ALA A 314 -19.58 12.56 24.55
CA ALA A 314 -18.77 12.01 25.62
C ALA A 314 -19.51 11.99 26.97
N ASP A 315 -19.35 10.91 27.72
CA ASP A 315 -19.89 10.81 29.09
C ASP A 315 -19.14 11.74 30.07
N PHE A 316 -17.86 12.01 29.78
CA PHE A 316 -16.96 12.81 30.59
C PHE A 316 -15.89 13.46 29.71
N ILE A 317 -15.60 14.73 29.97
CA ILE A 317 -14.58 15.51 29.27
C ILE A 317 -13.56 16.01 30.28
N ALA A 318 -12.28 15.96 29.91
CA ALA A 318 -11.20 16.64 30.61
C ALA A 318 -10.56 17.66 29.66
N ASP A 319 -10.76 18.94 29.93
CA ASP A 319 -10.20 20.04 29.15
C ASP A 319 -8.80 20.41 29.66
N LEU A 320 -7.83 20.42 28.75
CA LEU A 320 -6.42 20.71 29.05
C LEU A 320 -6.03 22.08 28.51
N GLY A 321 -5.29 22.85 29.30
CA GLY A 321 -4.87 24.19 28.89
C GLY A 321 -4.14 24.95 30.00
N PRO A 322 -4.30 26.29 30.07
CA PRO A 322 -5.07 27.16 29.16
C PRO A 322 -4.35 27.48 27.83
N GLY A 323 -3.05 27.18 27.72
CA GLY A 323 -2.26 27.34 26.50
C GLY A 323 -1.48 26.09 26.13
N ALA A 324 -0.56 26.21 25.17
CA ALA A 324 0.35 25.15 24.78
C ALA A 324 1.74 25.30 25.46
N GLY A 325 2.52 24.23 25.49
CA GLY A 325 3.88 24.25 26.04
C GLY A 325 3.93 24.62 27.52
N GLU A 326 4.79 25.58 27.89
CA GLU A 326 4.94 26.05 29.27
C GLU A 326 3.69 26.73 29.85
N HIS A 327 2.75 27.14 28.99
CA HIS A 327 1.49 27.77 29.37
C HIS A 327 0.33 26.75 29.46
N GLY A 328 0.61 25.46 29.27
CA GLY A 328 -0.36 24.37 29.28
C GLY A 328 -0.13 23.37 30.40
N GLY A 329 -0.64 22.15 30.20
CA GLY A 329 -0.39 21.01 31.09
C GLY A 329 -1.23 20.98 32.36
N ASN A 330 -2.20 21.88 32.50
CA ASN A 330 -3.14 21.90 33.61
C ASN A 330 -4.52 21.43 33.16
N VAL A 331 -5.24 20.78 34.07
CA VAL A 331 -6.66 20.47 33.90
C VAL A 331 -7.45 21.75 34.18
N VAL A 332 -8.10 22.31 33.16
CA VAL A 332 -8.86 23.56 33.26
C VAL A 332 -10.28 23.29 33.75
N ALA A 333 -10.92 22.28 33.17
CA ALA A 333 -12.27 21.87 33.54
C ALA A 333 -12.43 20.36 33.34
N THR A 334 -13.27 19.74 34.15
CA THR A 334 -13.64 18.32 34.03
C THR A 334 -15.10 18.14 34.38
N GLY A 335 -15.82 17.30 33.62
CA GLY A 335 -17.21 17.00 33.91
C GLY A 335 -17.95 16.55 32.67
N THR A 336 -19.26 16.75 32.67
CA THR A 336 -20.12 16.58 31.50
C THR A 336 -19.89 17.71 30.49
N VAL A 337 -20.40 17.56 29.26
CA VAL A 337 -20.33 18.63 28.25
C VAL A 337 -20.96 19.94 28.74
N ASP A 338 -22.03 19.88 29.54
CA ASP A 338 -22.67 21.05 30.12
C ASP A 338 -21.77 21.74 31.15
N ASP A 339 -21.08 20.97 32.01
CA ASP A 339 -20.10 21.52 32.96
C ASP A 339 -18.94 22.24 32.23
N ILE A 340 -18.47 21.68 31.11
CA ILE A 340 -17.43 22.32 30.28
C ILE A 340 -17.97 23.61 29.64
N MET A 341 -19.19 23.59 29.10
CA MET A 341 -19.83 24.77 28.51
C MET A 341 -20.10 25.88 29.54
N ASP A 342 -20.33 25.54 30.80
CA ASP A 342 -20.58 26.53 31.87
C ASP A 342 -19.28 27.11 32.47
N CYS A 343 -18.13 26.44 32.29
CA CYS A 343 -16.84 26.92 32.77
C CYS A 343 -16.33 28.14 31.95
N PRO A 344 -16.19 29.33 32.56
CA PRO A 344 -15.66 30.50 31.86
C PRO A 344 -14.19 30.38 31.48
N GLU A 345 -13.38 29.65 32.25
CA GLU A 345 -11.93 29.48 32.04
C GLU A 345 -11.61 28.51 30.90
N SER A 346 -12.53 27.60 30.56
CA SER A 346 -12.36 26.62 29.47
C SER A 346 -12.48 27.30 28.10
N LEU A 347 -11.39 27.32 27.34
CA LEU A 347 -11.41 27.82 25.96
C LEU A 347 -12.33 26.94 25.09
N THR A 348 -12.25 25.63 25.28
CA THR A 348 -13.10 24.63 24.62
C THR A 348 -14.57 24.89 24.92
N GLY A 349 -14.93 25.11 26.19
CA GLY A 349 -16.28 25.47 26.62
C GLY A 349 -16.81 26.77 26.03
N GLN A 350 -15.94 27.78 25.85
CA GLN A 350 -16.30 29.02 25.16
C GLN A 350 -16.68 28.79 23.69
N TYR A 351 -16.02 27.87 22.99
CA TYR A 351 -16.39 27.51 21.60
C TYR A 351 -17.65 26.65 21.56
N LEU A 352 -17.77 25.62 22.41
CA LEU A 352 -18.93 24.72 22.46
C LEU A 352 -20.24 25.45 22.81
N SER A 353 -20.17 26.48 23.66
CA SER A 353 -21.32 27.33 24.03
C SER A 353 -21.64 28.42 23.02
N GLY A 354 -20.79 28.64 22.01
CA GLY A 354 -20.91 29.74 21.06
C GLY A 354 -20.51 31.12 21.59
N ARG A 355 -19.96 31.22 22.82
CA ARG A 355 -19.36 32.48 23.33
C ARG A 355 -18.19 32.94 22.46
N LYS A 356 -17.48 31.99 21.87
CA LYS A 356 -16.50 32.19 20.80
C LYS A 356 -16.92 31.40 19.57
N VAL A 357 -16.68 31.97 18.41
CA VAL A 357 -16.96 31.36 17.11
C VAL A 357 -15.84 31.71 16.14
N VAL A 358 -15.60 30.83 15.17
CA VAL A 358 -14.73 31.18 14.02
C VAL A 358 -15.56 32.05 13.08
N PRO A 359 -15.13 33.29 12.77
CA PRO A 359 -15.87 34.17 11.88
C PRO A 359 -15.91 33.59 10.46
N LEU A 360 -17.05 33.78 9.79
CA LEU A 360 -17.29 33.33 8.42
C LEU A 360 -16.51 34.14 7.37
#